data_AF-A0A2I0N335-F1
#
_entry.id   AF-A0A2I0N335-F1
#
_cell.length_a   1.000
_cell.length_b   1.000
_cell.length_c   1.000
_cell.angle_alpha   90.00
_cell.angle_beta   90.00
_cell.angle_gamma   90.00
#
_symmetry.space_group_name_H-M   'P 1'
#
loop_
_entity.id
_entity.type
_entity.pdbx_description
1 polymer ?
#
loop_
_entity_poly.entity_id
_entity_poly.type
_entity_poly.pdbx_seq_one_letter_code
_entity_poly.pdbx_strand_id
1 'polypeptide(L)'
;MTEAFILEGEALFTKEGMDPANIYFKLLAQLQVLECKAASHHGALARVNYLIGHYLGLFLHPICGDVLAQSYIEQALRLDPDEQNKETYREALAMIREEL
;
A
#
# COMPACT_ATOMS: atom_id res chain seq x y z
N MET A 1 -1.22 -18.65 2.01
CA MET A 1 -0.88 -18.35 0.60
C MET A 1 -0.40 -16.90 0.44
N THR A 2 0.17 -16.29 1.48
CA THR A 2 0.46 -14.85 1.55
C THR A 2 1.95 -14.53 1.40
N GLU A 3 2.84 -15.50 1.62
CA GLU A 3 4.29 -15.34 1.47
C GLU A 3 4.74 -15.13 0.01
N ALA A 4 3.99 -15.64 -0.97
CA ALA A 4 4.40 -15.60 -2.38
C ALA A 4 4.44 -14.18 -2.97
N PHE A 5 3.56 -13.27 -2.52
CA PHE A 5 3.46 -11.92 -3.09
C PHE A 5 4.53 -10.95 -2.57
N ILE A 6 4.99 -11.12 -1.33
CA ILE A 6 6.08 -10.30 -0.76
C ILE A 6 7.40 -10.70 -1.39
N LEU A 7 7.64 -12.01 -1.56
CA LEU A 7 8.79 -12.53 -2.27
C LEU A 7 8.83 -12.04 -3.72
N GLU A 8 7.69 -11.87 -4.40
CA GLU A 8 7.65 -11.30 -5.76
C GLU A 8 8.04 -9.80 -5.78
N GLY A 9 7.58 -9.02 -4.81
CA GLY A 9 7.94 -7.59 -4.69
C GLY A 9 9.41 -7.39 -4.35
N GLU A 10 9.93 -8.14 -3.36
CA GLU A 10 11.34 -8.12 -2.99
C GLU A 10 12.24 -8.66 -4.12
N ALA A 11 11.80 -9.69 -4.84
CA ALA A 11 12.52 -10.23 -6.00
C ALA A 11 12.54 -9.24 -7.17
N LEU A 12 11.44 -8.49 -7.40
CA LEU A 12 11.41 -7.43 -8.41
C LEU A 12 12.41 -6.33 -8.06
N PHE A 13 12.42 -5.83 -6.83
CA PHE A 13 13.37 -4.80 -6.41
C PHE A 13 14.81 -5.30 -6.47
N THR A 14 15.07 -6.54 -6.06
CA THR A 14 16.39 -7.17 -6.15
C THR A 14 16.85 -7.30 -7.62
N LYS A 15 15.96 -7.69 -8.53
CA LYS A 15 16.24 -7.80 -9.97
C LYS A 15 16.59 -6.45 -10.60
N GLU A 16 16.01 -5.37 -10.11
CA GLU A 16 16.29 -3.99 -10.51
C GLU A 16 17.48 -3.36 -9.74
N GLY A 17 18.20 -4.16 -8.92
CA GLY A 17 19.38 -3.70 -8.17
C GLY A 17 19.06 -2.84 -6.95
N MET A 18 17.83 -2.88 -6.44
CA MET A 18 17.37 -2.13 -5.28
C MET A 18 17.30 -3.02 -4.04
N ASP A 19 17.88 -2.55 -2.93
CA ASP A 19 17.79 -3.22 -1.62
C ASP A 19 16.34 -3.26 -1.11
N PRO A 20 15.73 -4.42 -0.85
CA PRO A 20 14.35 -4.51 -0.34
C PRO A 20 14.19 -3.99 1.10
N ALA A 21 15.28 -3.81 1.86
CA ALA A 21 15.21 -3.16 3.16
C ALA A 21 14.66 -1.73 3.04
N ASN A 22 13.87 -1.30 4.03
CA ASN A 22 13.23 0.02 4.08
C ASN A 22 12.11 0.25 3.06
N ILE A 23 11.45 -0.81 2.57
CA ILE A 23 10.31 -0.69 1.63
C ILE A 23 9.26 0.34 2.11
N TYR A 24 8.96 0.35 3.41
CA TYR A 24 8.05 1.33 4.01
C TYR A 24 8.53 2.79 3.84
N PHE A 25 9.81 3.07 4.09
CA PHE A 25 10.38 4.41 3.87
C PHE A 25 10.37 4.82 2.40
N LYS A 26 10.62 3.87 1.49
CA LYS A 26 10.55 4.12 0.04
C LYS A 26 9.13 4.45 -0.40
N LEU A 27 8.14 3.72 0.11
CA LEU A 27 6.72 3.99 -0.14
C LEU A 27 6.31 5.36 0.40
N LEU A 28 6.73 5.74 1.60
CA LEU A 28 6.47 7.08 2.16
C LEU A 28 7.12 8.20 1.36
N ALA A 29 8.38 8.02 0.92
CA ALA A 29 9.05 9.00 0.07
C ALA A 29 8.34 9.15 -1.29
N GLN A 30 7.90 8.04 -1.88
CA GLN A 30 7.14 8.05 -3.12
C GLN A 30 5.77 8.72 -2.96
N LEU A 31 5.09 8.50 -1.83
CA LEU A 31 3.82 9.16 -1.49
C LEU A 31 3.99 10.68 -1.51
N GLN A 32 4.99 11.22 -0.80
CA GLN A 32 5.26 12.67 -0.77
C GLN A 32 5.49 13.24 -2.17
N VAL A 33 6.29 12.57 -3.00
CA VAL A 33 6.56 13.03 -4.37
C VAL A 33 5.28 13.07 -5.22
N LEU A 34 4.40 12.08 -5.07
CA LEU A 34 3.15 12.00 -5.82
C LEU A 34 2.12 13.03 -5.35
N GLU A 35 2.03 13.28 -4.05
CA GLU A 35 1.15 14.32 -3.48
C GLU A 35 1.52 15.72 -3.98
N CYS A 36 2.82 16.03 -4.10
CA CYS A 36 3.28 17.28 -4.71
C CYS A 36 2.92 17.41 -6.21
N LYS A 37 2.62 16.29 -6.88
CA LYS A 37 2.29 16.21 -8.31
C LYS A 37 0.83 15.79 -8.56
N ALA A 38 -0.03 15.91 -7.54
CA ALA A 38 -1.32 15.22 -7.45
C ALA A 38 -2.23 15.36 -8.68
N ALA A 39 -2.18 16.47 -9.43
CA ALA A 39 -3.07 16.73 -10.55
C ALA A 39 -2.98 15.73 -11.73
N SER A 40 -1.89 14.93 -11.84
CA SER A 40 -1.69 14.04 -13.00
C SER A 40 -1.51 12.55 -12.67
N HIS A 41 -1.54 12.15 -11.39
CA HIS A 41 -1.12 10.80 -10.99
C HIS A 41 -2.02 10.11 -9.95
N HIS A 42 -3.34 10.34 -10.00
CA HIS A 42 -4.29 9.76 -9.03
C HIS A 42 -4.19 8.22 -8.91
N GLY A 43 -4.04 7.49 -10.02
CA GLY A 43 -3.88 6.02 -9.97
C GLY A 43 -2.59 5.57 -9.28
N ALA A 44 -1.46 6.23 -9.55
CA ALA A 44 -0.20 5.90 -8.88
C ALA A 44 -0.24 6.28 -7.39
N LEU A 45 -0.87 7.41 -7.06
CA LEU A 45 -1.08 7.85 -5.69
C LEU A 45 -1.98 6.85 -4.94
N ALA A 46 -3.06 6.38 -5.57
CA ALA A 46 -3.93 5.36 -5.01
C ALA A 46 -3.17 4.06 -4.75
N ARG A 47 -2.36 3.61 -5.71
CA ARG A 47 -1.58 2.38 -5.59
C ARG A 47 -0.58 2.44 -4.44
N VAL A 48 0.12 3.56 -4.27
CA VAL A 48 1.07 3.74 -3.16
C VAL A 48 0.35 3.76 -1.81
N ASN A 49 -0.79 4.46 -1.72
CA ASN A 49 -1.64 4.43 -0.52
C ASN A 49 -2.06 2.99 -0.17
N TYR A 50 -2.53 2.21 -1.15
CA TYR A 50 -2.90 0.81 -0.94
C TYR A 50 -1.72 -0.02 -0.41
N LEU A 51 -0.54 0.08 -1.02
CA LEU A 51 0.64 -0.69 -0.61
C LEU A 51 1.08 -0.37 0.82
N ILE A 52 1.02 0.91 1.21
CA ILE A 52 1.31 1.34 2.59
C ILE A 52 0.30 0.74 3.55
N GLY A 53 -1.00 0.89 3.26
CA GLY A 53 -2.06 0.40 4.13
C GLY A 53 -2.05 -1.12 4.29
N HIS A 54 -1.85 -1.85 3.19
CA HIS A 54 -1.73 -3.30 3.21
C HIS A 54 -0.49 -3.76 3.99
N TYR A 55 0.64 -3.07 3.85
CA TYR A 55 1.87 -3.42 4.57
C TYR A 55 1.75 -3.18 6.09
N LEU A 56 1.15 -2.05 6.48
CA LEU A 56 0.85 -1.78 7.89
C LEU A 56 -0.15 -2.80 8.44
N GLY A 57 -1.26 -3.04 7.74
CA GLY A 57 -2.30 -3.93 8.22
C GLY A 57 -1.84 -5.36 8.48
N LEU A 58 -0.93 -5.89 7.66
CA LEU A 58 -0.52 -7.31 7.73
C LEU A 58 0.83 -7.57 8.42
N PHE A 59 1.74 -6.59 8.47
CA PHE A 59 3.13 -6.86 8.88
C PHE A 59 3.65 -5.96 9.99
N LEU A 60 3.07 -4.77 10.14
CA LEU A 60 3.51 -3.80 11.13
C LEU A 60 2.36 -3.55 12.09
N HIS A 61 2.49 -4.01 13.34
CA HIS A 61 1.55 -3.66 14.41
C HIS A 61 2.13 -2.54 15.31
N PRO A 62 2.38 -1.31 14.82
CA PRO A 62 2.59 -0.20 15.71
C PRO A 62 1.31 0.08 16.50
N ILE A 63 1.41 0.90 17.55
CA ILE A 63 0.24 1.40 18.28
C ILE A 63 -0.72 2.05 17.26
N CYS A 64 -1.96 1.57 17.20
CA CYS A 64 -3.00 2.00 16.24
C CYS A 64 -2.64 1.76 14.75
N GLY A 65 -1.82 0.76 14.45
CA GLY A 65 -1.42 0.41 13.09
C GLY A 65 -2.58 0.01 12.18
N ASP A 66 -3.61 -0.61 12.75
CA ASP A 66 -4.89 -0.93 12.14
C ASP A 66 -5.63 0.33 11.64
N VAL A 67 -5.74 1.36 12.50
CA VAL A 67 -6.38 2.64 12.14
C VAL A 67 -5.62 3.31 11.02
N LEU A 68 -4.29 3.31 11.10
CA LEU A 68 -3.44 3.91 10.07
C LEU A 68 -3.54 3.15 8.75
N ALA A 69 -3.53 1.81 8.80
CA ALA A 69 -3.70 0.94 7.64
C ALA A 69 -5.03 1.20 6.93
N GLN A 70 -6.13 1.26 7.68
CA GLN A 70 -7.46 1.58 7.15
C GLN A 70 -7.48 2.95 6.47
N SER A 71 -6.91 3.98 7.10
CA SER A 71 -6.85 5.33 6.52
C SER A 71 -6.16 5.35 5.15
N TYR A 72 -5.06 4.62 5.01
CA TYR A 72 -4.34 4.53 3.73
C TYR A 72 -5.15 3.79 2.66
N ILE A 73 -5.81 2.68 3.01
CA ILE A 73 -6.64 1.94 2.05
C ILE A 73 -7.87 2.75 1.64
N GLU A 74 -8.50 3.47 2.56
CA GLU A 74 -9.61 4.38 2.25
C GLU A 74 -9.17 5.53 1.32
N GLN A 75 -7.96 6.06 1.51
CA GLN A 75 -7.37 7.04 0.59
C GLN A 75 -7.20 6.43 -0.81
N ALA A 76 -6.72 5.18 -0.91
CA ALA A 76 -6.59 4.49 -2.19
C ALA A 76 -7.94 4.31 -2.90
N LEU A 77 -8.98 3.89 -2.17
CA LEU A 77 -10.35 3.75 -2.68
C LEU A 77 -10.92 5.06 -3.22
N ARG A 78 -10.60 6.20 -2.59
CA ARG A 78 -11.06 7.52 -3.06
C ARG A 78 -10.36 7.98 -4.34
N LEU A 79 -9.09 7.64 -4.49
CA LEU A 79 -8.24 8.16 -5.56
C LEU A 79 -8.24 7.31 -6.82
N ASP A 80 -8.41 5.99 -6.70
CA ASP A 80 -8.32 5.09 -7.84
C ASP A 80 -9.58 5.19 -8.73
N PRO A 81 -9.46 5.57 -10.01
CA PRO A 81 -10.60 5.55 -10.92
C PRO A 81 -10.96 4.13 -11.37
N ASP A 82 -10.08 3.15 -11.18
CA ASP A 82 -10.28 1.77 -11.62
C ASP A 82 -11.06 0.96 -10.57
N GLU A 83 -12.28 0.52 -10.93
CA GLU A 83 -13.11 -0.30 -10.03
C GLU A 83 -12.55 -1.71 -9.81
N GLN A 84 -11.75 -2.25 -10.72
CA GLN A 84 -11.12 -3.55 -10.53
C GLN A 84 -10.08 -3.49 -9.40
N ASN A 85 -9.29 -2.41 -9.34
CA ASN A 85 -8.34 -2.18 -8.25
C ASN A 85 -9.05 -1.96 -6.92
N LYS A 86 -10.16 -1.21 -6.94
CA LYS A 86 -10.95 -0.94 -5.73
C LYS A 86 -11.51 -2.21 -5.10
N GLU A 87 -11.85 -3.23 -5.88
CA GLU A 87 -12.30 -4.49 -5.30
C GLU A 87 -11.22 -5.12 -4.43
N THR A 88 -9.98 -5.20 -4.94
CA THR A 88 -8.83 -5.66 -4.14
C THR A 88 -8.61 -4.80 -2.90
N TYR A 89 -8.83 -3.49 -2.97
CA TYR A 89 -8.68 -2.60 -1.81
C TYR A 89 -9.77 -2.83 -0.77
N ARG A 90 -11.02 -3.12 -1.19
CA ARG A 90 -12.13 -3.47 -0.29
C ARG A 90 -11.85 -4.79 0.42
N GLU A 91 -11.33 -5.80 -0.29
CA GLU A 91 -10.93 -7.09 0.30
C GLU A 91 -9.85 -6.89 1.39
N ALA A 92 -8.80 -6.13 1.08
CA ALA A 92 -7.75 -5.82 2.06
C ALA A 92 -8.28 -5.06 3.29
N LEU A 93 -9.20 -4.10 3.08
CA LEU A 93 -9.84 -3.37 4.17
C LEU A 93 -10.70 -4.29 5.06
N ALA A 94 -11.41 -5.24 4.46
CA ALA A 94 -12.21 -6.22 5.20
C ALA A 94 -11.31 -7.12 6.06
N MET A 95 -10.21 -7.64 5.49
CA MET A 95 -9.25 -8.46 6.24
C MET A 95 -8.70 -7.74 7.48
N ILE A 96 -8.28 -6.47 7.33
CA ILE A 96 -7.73 -5.69 8.45
C ILE A 96 -8.79 -5.43 9.54
N ARG A 97 -10.07 -5.32 9.16
CA ARG A 97 -11.17 -5.13 10.11
C ARG A 97 -11.58 -6.41 10.82
N GLU A 98 -11.39 -7.58 10.20
CA GLU A 98 -11.68 -8.88 10.81
C GLU A 98 -10.61 -9.31 11.82
N GLU A 99 -9.40 -8.75 11.76
CA GLU A 99 -8.35 -8.97 12.76
C GLU A 99 -8.52 -8.15 14.05
N LEU A 100 -9.47 -7.20 14.09
CA LEU A 100 -9.81 -6.37 15.26
C LEU A 100 -10.88 -7.00 16.17
#